data_AF-A0A9Q1LAD6-F1
#
_entry.id   AF-A0A9Q1LAD6-F1
#
_cell.length_a   1.000
_cell.length_b   1.000
_cell.length_c   1.000
_cell.angle_alpha   90.00
_cell.angle_beta   90.00
_cell.angle_gamma   90.00
#
_symmetry.space_group_name_H-M   'P 1'
#
loop_
_entity.id
_entity.type
_entity.pdbx_description
1 polymer ?
#
loop_
_entity_poly.entity_id
_entity_poly.type
_entity_poly.pdbx_seq_one_letter_code
_entity_poly.pdbx_strand_id
1 'polypeptide(L)'
;MRLRSIFALEIVEAVVNDIGAERVGIGLSPFANYSELGDSNPSALGLIMVESFNKYDIAYCRMVELRMSTVVEKGECPKSLVPMRKAFKSTFMVVGGYDRGDGNKIVVED
;
A
#
# COMPACT_ATOMS: atom_id res chain seq x y z
N MET A 1 -13.71 -11.63 1.97
CA MET A 1 -12.79 -10.46 1.98
C MET A 1 -12.70 -9.79 3.34
N ARG A 2 -13.82 -9.37 3.96
CA ARG A 2 -13.81 -8.59 5.22
C ARG A 2 -13.03 -9.21 6.39
N LEU A 3 -13.09 -10.54 6.59
CA LEU A 3 -12.36 -11.22 7.67
C LEU A 3 -10.83 -11.17 7.53
N ARG A 4 -10.30 -11.05 6.29
CA ARG A 4 -8.85 -11.05 6.04
C ARG A 4 -8.15 -9.77 6.51
N SER A 5 -8.89 -8.67 6.64
CA SER A 5 -8.34 -7.36 7.00
C SER A 5 -8.46 -7.05 8.50
N ILE A 6 -9.24 -7.83 9.25
CA ILE A 6 -9.54 -7.53 10.67
C ILE A 6 -8.27 -7.49 11.51
N PHE A 7 -7.40 -8.50 11.38
CA PHE A 7 -6.17 -8.56 12.15
C PHE A 7 -5.29 -7.31 11.96
N ALA A 8 -5.10 -6.87 10.71
CA ALA A 8 -4.34 -5.66 10.44
C ALA A 8 -4.99 -4.40 11.03
N LEU A 9 -6.32 -4.32 11.01
CA LEU A 9 -7.06 -3.20 11.59
C LEU A 9 -6.93 -3.17 13.12
N GLU A 10 -7.06 -4.32 13.79
CA GLU A 10 -6.89 -4.43 15.25
C GLU A 10 -5.48 -4.02 15.69
N ILE A 11 -4.45 -4.41 14.95
CA ILE A 11 -3.07 -3.99 15.23
C ILE A 11 -2.91 -2.49 15.04
N VAL A 12 -3.41 -1.92 13.94
CA VAL A 12 -3.35 -0.47 13.72
C VAL A 12 -4.06 0.27 14.84
N GLU A 13 -5.24 -0.17 15.24
CA GLU A 13 -5.99 0.43 16.35
C GLU A 13 -5.24 0.41 17.67
N ALA A 14 -4.70 -0.76 18.04
CA ALA A 14 -3.94 -0.91 19.27
C ALA A 14 -2.71 0.02 19.30
N VAL A 15 -1.97 0.10 18.20
CA VAL A 15 -0.77 0.95 18.10
C VAL A 15 -1.15 2.43 18.08
N VAL A 16 -2.21 2.82 17.36
CA VAL A 16 -2.72 4.20 17.35
C VAL A 16 -3.15 4.64 18.73
N ASN A 17 -3.80 3.77 19.52
CA ASN A 17 -4.20 4.08 20.88
C ASN A 17 -3.01 4.27 21.84
N ASP A 18 -1.91 3.56 21.62
CA ASP A 18 -0.72 3.63 22.48
C ASP A 18 0.18 4.83 22.12
N ILE A 19 0.40 5.07 20.83
CA ILE A 19 1.39 6.05 20.36
C ILE A 19 0.82 7.15 19.49
N GLY A 20 -0.49 7.29 19.29
CA GLY A 20 -1.07 8.36 18.47
C GLY A 20 -0.95 8.14 16.96
N ALA A 21 -1.99 8.48 16.21
CA ALA A 21 -2.13 8.18 14.79
C ALA A 21 -1.06 8.85 13.90
N GLU A 22 -0.61 10.04 14.29
CA GLU A 22 0.38 10.84 13.58
C GLU A 22 1.80 10.22 13.61
N ARG A 23 2.00 9.19 14.43
CA ARG A 23 3.26 8.43 14.52
C ARG A 23 3.16 7.02 13.91
N VAL A 24 2.00 6.66 13.38
CA VAL A 24 1.74 5.32 12.81
C VAL A 24 1.70 5.39 11.29
N GLY A 25 2.42 4.47 10.64
CA GLY A 25 2.27 4.21 9.22
C GLY A 25 2.14 2.71 8.94
N ILE A 26 1.54 2.36 7.81
CA ILE A 26 1.38 0.96 7.40
C ILE A 26 1.96 0.69 6.01
N GLY A 27 2.67 -0.43 5.88
CA GLY A 27 3.21 -0.92 4.62
C GLY A 27 2.34 -2.03 4.02
N LEU A 28 2.00 -1.94 2.73
CA LEU A 28 1.28 -2.98 1.99
C LEU A 28 1.98 -3.32 0.67
N SER A 29 1.85 -4.58 0.25
CA SER A 29 2.38 -5.08 -1.02
C SER A 29 1.30 -5.88 -1.75
N PRO A 30 0.24 -5.22 -2.25
CA PRO A 30 -1.00 -5.87 -2.68
C PRO A 30 -0.79 -6.85 -3.83
N PHE A 31 0.20 -6.61 -4.71
CA PHE A 31 0.45 -7.44 -5.88
C PHE A 31 1.64 -8.39 -5.70
N ALA A 32 2.25 -8.42 -4.52
CA ALA A 32 3.31 -9.37 -4.24
C ALA A 32 2.78 -10.80 -4.23
N ASN A 33 3.47 -11.68 -4.96
CA ASN A 33 3.19 -13.11 -4.99
C ASN A 33 4.42 -13.93 -4.59
N TYR A 34 5.22 -13.39 -3.66
CA TYR A 34 6.32 -14.14 -3.08
C TYR A 34 5.76 -15.27 -2.20
N SER A 35 6.36 -16.46 -2.31
CA SER A 35 6.07 -17.60 -1.43
C SER A 35 4.61 -18.06 -1.40
N GLU A 36 3.91 -18.02 -2.55
CA GLU A 36 2.51 -18.47 -2.70
C GLU A 36 1.47 -17.66 -1.90
N LEU A 37 1.85 -16.46 -1.40
CA LEU A 37 0.98 -15.59 -0.61
C LEU A 37 0.05 -14.69 -1.44
N GLY A 38 -0.24 -15.08 -2.68
CA GLY A 38 -1.08 -14.31 -3.58
C GLY A 38 -2.56 -14.32 -3.18
N ASP A 39 -3.24 -13.18 -3.36
CA ASP A 39 -4.70 -13.11 -3.25
C ASP A 39 -5.38 -13.37 -4.60
N SER A 40 -6.57 -13.98 -4.58
CA SER A 40 -7.37 -14.18 -5.79
C SER A 40 -7.90 -12.87 -6.38
N ASN A 41 -8.03 -11.81 -5.58
CA ASN A 41 -8.36 -10.47 -6.06
C ASN A 41 -7.66 -9.38 -5.22
N PRO A 42 -6.35 -9.16 -5.51
CA PRO A 42 -5.50 -8.26 -4.72
C PRO A 42 -5.92 -6.80 -4.81
N SER A 43 -6.49 -6.37 -5.94
CA SER A 43 -6.95 -5.01 -6.15
C SER A 43 -8.11 -4.66 -5.22
N ALA A 44 -9.12 -5.54 -5.13
CA ALA A 44 -10.26 -5.31 -4.26
C ALA A 44 -9.87 -5.43 -2.77
N LEU A 45 -8.99 -6.36 -2.41
CA LEU A 45 -8.49 -6.46 -1.03
C LEU A 45 -7.73 -5.20 -0.62
N GLY A 46 -6.79 -4.74 -1.45
CA GLY A 46 -6.00 -3.55 -1.16
C GLY A 46 -6.87 -2.31 -1.04
N LEU A 47 -7.88 -2.16 -1.91
CA LEU A 47 -8.85 -1.05 -1.84
C LEU A 47 -9.62 -1.04 -0.51
N ILE A 48 -10.20 -2.19 -0.12
CA ILE A 48 -10.93 -2.32 1.15
C ILE A 48 -10.02 -1.99 2.34
N MET A 49 -8.75 -2.40 2.29
CA MET A 49 -7.79 -2.12 3.37
C MET A 49 -7.49 -0.63 3.50
N VAL A 50 -7.14 0.06 2.41
CA VAL A 50 -6.84 1.50 2.49
C VAL A 50 -8.07 2.32 2.88
N GLU A 51 -9.25 1.96 2.40
CA GLU A 51 -10.51 2.58 2.83
C GLU A 51 -10.75 2.39 4.33
N SER A 52 -10.46 1.20 4.84
CA SER A 52 -10.63 0.87 6.25
C SER A 52 -9.62 1.60 7.13
N PHE A 53 -8.39 1.84 6.67
CA PHE A 53 -7.38 2.57 7.45
C PHE A 53 -7.68 4.06 7.60
N ASN A 54 -8.48 4.65 6.70
CA ASN A 54 -8.91 6.04 6.82
C ASN A 54 -9.68 6.33 8.12
N LYS A 55 -10.21 5.31 8.83
CA LYS A 55 -10.88 5.52 10.12
C LYS A 55 -9.95 5.80 11.29
N TYR A 56 -8.65 5.55 11.10
CA TYR A 56 -7.63 5.68 12.14
C TYR A 56 -6.72 6.90 11.95
N ASP A 57 -6.91 7.66 10.85
CA ASP A 57 -6.14 8.87 10.52
C ASP A 57 -4.62 8.71 10.65
N ILE A 58 -4.10 7.54 10.26
CA ILE A 58 -2.67 7.22 10.32
C ILE A 58 -1.83 8.16 9.44
N ALA A 59 -0.59 8.40 9.85
CA ALA A 59 0.32 9.35 9.22
C ALA A 59 0.60 9.03 7.75
N TYR A 60 0.80 7.76 7.40
CA TYR A 60 1.04 7.38 6.01
C TYR A 60 0.72 5.92 5.68
N CYS A 61 0.50 5.66 4.40
CA CYS A 61 0.48 4.32 3.84
C CYS A 61 1.60 4.18 2.80
N ARG A 62 2.50 3.21 3.00
CA ARG A 62 3.55 2.86 2.05
C ARG A 62 3.11 1.65 1.23
N MET A 63 3.18 1.75 -0.09
CA MET A 63 2.78 0.68 -1.01
C MET A 63 3.95 0.24 -1.88
N VAL A 64 4.09 -1.07 -2.04
CA VAL A 64 5.07 -1.66 -2.96
C VAL A 64 4.43 -1.82 -4.33
N GLU A 65 4.92 -1.05 -5.31
CA GLU A 65 4.66 -1.23 -6.73
C GLU A 65 5.77 -2.10 -7.30
N LEU A 66 5.47 -3.37 -7.62
CA LEU A 66 6.48 -4.29 -8.12
C LEU A 66 6.79 -4.03 -9.60
N ARG A 67 7.57 -2.97 -9.87
CA ARG A 67 8.14 -2.69 -11.21
C ARG A 67 9.42 -3.48 -11.49
N MET A 68 9.59 -4.62 -10.84
CA MET A 68 10.80 -5.44 -10.89
C MET A 68 10.38 -6.91 -11.02
N SER A 69 10.78 -7.57 -12.11
CA SER A 69 10.61 -9.03 -12.27
C SER A 69 11.70 -9.80 -11.50
N THR A 70 12.88 -9.19 -11.34
CA THR A 70 14.02 -9.66 -10.54
C THR A 70 14.73 -8.46 -9.87
N VAL A 71 15.75 -8.68 -9.03
CA VAL A 71 16.56 -7.58 -8.42
C VAL A 71 17.25 -6.70 -9.48
N VAL A 72 17.31 -7.15 -10.74
CA VAL A 72 18.09 -6.52 -11.82
C VAL A 72 17.23 -6.07 -12.99
N GLU A 73 16.09 -6.72 -13.25
CA GLU A 73 15.22 -6.38 -14.39
C GLU A 73 13.99 -5.57 -13.97
N LYS A 74 13.88 -4.35 -14.51
CA LYS A 74 12.64 -3.57 -14.48
C LYS A 74 11.59 -4.34 -15.29
N GLY A 75 10.49 -4.71 -14.63
CA GLY A 75 9.33 -5.33 -15.26
C GLY A 75 8.17 -4.35 -15.31
N GLU A 76 7.31 -4.45 -16.32
CA GLU A 76 6.04 -3.74 -16.31
C GLU A 76 5.10 -4.37 -15.28
N CYS A 77 4.60 -3.57 -14.35
CA CYS A 77 3.52 -3.98 -13.46
C CYS A 77 2.19 -3.60 -14.12
N PRO A 78 1.42 -4.53 -14.69
CA PRO A 78 0.15 -4.19 -15.36
C PRO A 78 -0.93 -3.73 -14.38
N LYS A 79 -0.67 -3.82 -13.07
CA LYS A 79 -1.63 -3.49 -12.00
C LYS A 79 -1.28 -2.14 -11.38
N SER A 80 -2.26 -1.23 -11.42
CA SER A 80 -2.11 0.14 -10.94
C SER A 80 -2.47 0.28 -9.46
N LEU A 81 -1.69 1.07 -8.71
CA LEU A 81 -1.99 1.50 -7.34
C LEU A 81 -2.89 2.75 -7.27
N VAL A 82 -3.18 3.41 -8.40
CA VAL A 82 -3.98 4.64 -8.47
C VAL A 82 -5.33 4.53 -7.75
N PRO A 83 -6.10 3.43 -7.85
CA PRO A 83 -7.36 3.31 -7.09
C PRO A 83 -7.15 3.37 -5.56
N MET A 84 -6.10 2.72 -5.05
CA MET A 84 -5.78 2.73 -3.62
C MET A 84 -5.29 4.11 -3.17
N ARG A 85 -4.48 4.76 -4.01
CA ARG A 85 -4.00 6.13 -3.79
C ARG A 85 -5.16 7.12 -3.66
N LYS A 86 -6.15 7.05 -4.55
CA LYS A 86 -7.35 7.91 -4.54
C LYS A 86 -8.26 7.65 -3.35
N ALA A 87 -8.30 6.41 -2.86
CA ALA A 87 -9.12 6.03 -1.72
C ALA A 87 -8.49 6.41 -0.37
N PHE A 88 -7.15 6.42 -0.27
CA PHE A 88 -6.44 6.78 0.96
C PHE A 88 -6.35 8.30 1.14
N LYS A 89 -6.76 8.80 2.31
CA LYS A 89 -6.92 10.24 2.56
C LYS A 89 -5.63 10.94 3.03
N SER A 90 -4.69 10.19 3.58
CA SER A 90 -3.44 10.71 4.14
C SER A 90 -2.27 10.50 3.18
N THR A 91 -1.04 10.68 3.65
CA THR A 91 0.18 10.55 2.82
C THR A 91 0.32 9.14 2.26
N PHE A 92 0.38 9.03 0.94
CA PHE A 92 0.56 7.77 0.23
C PHE A 92 1.95 7.74 -0.41
N MET A 93 2.77 6.78 -0.01
CA MET A 93 4.13 6.62 -0.50
C MET A 93 4.23 5.36 -1.36
N VAL A 94 4.93 5.45 -2.49
CA VAL A 94 5.13 4.32 -3.40
C VAL A 94 6.61 3.96 -3.47
N VAL A 95 6.91 2.67 -3.47
CA VAL A 95 8.27 2.14 -3.60
C VAL A 95 8.29 0.95 -4.56
N GLY A 96 9.45 0.69 -5.17
CA GLY A 96 9.68 -0.50 -5.99
C GLY A 96 10.12 -0.15 -7.42
N GLY A 97 11.43 -0.11 -7.63
CA GLY A 97 12.03 0.09 -8.96
C GLY A 97 12.06 1.53 -9.49
N TYR A 98 11.67 2.52 -8.69
CA TYR A 98 11.79 3.93 -9.05
C TYR A 98 13.25 4.38 -9.03
N ASP A 99 13.70 4.99 -10.13
CA ASP A 99 14.88 5.83 -10.13
C ASP A 99 14.48 7.31 -9.91
N ARG A 100 15.47 8.20 -9.98
CA ARG A 100 15.26 9.64 -9.78
C ARG A 100 14.26 10.24 -10.77
N GLY A 101 14.29 9.80 -12.03
CA GLY A 101 13.43 10.34 -13.08
C GLY A 101 11.98 9.90 -12.88
N ASP A 102 11.78 8.59 -12.74
CA ASP A 102 10.46 8.00 -12.53
C ASP A 102 9.81 8.50 -11.22
N GLY A 103 10.62 8.64 -10.16
CA GLY A 103 10.17 9.14 -8.85
C GLY A 103 9.73 10.62 -8.89
N ASN A 104 10.47 11.48 -9.59
CA ASN A 104 10.07 12.88 -9.75
C ASN A 104 8.80 13.03 -10.59
N LYS A 105 8.65 12.20 -11.63
CA LYS A 105 7.48 12.24 -12.51
C LYS A 105 6.19 11.87 -11.77
N ILE A 106 6.20 10.80 -10.99
CA ILE A 106 4.97 10.30 -10.34
C ILE A 106 4.43 11.22 -9.25
N VAL A 107 5.29 12.03 -8.61
CA VAL A 107 4.85 13.03 -7.62
C VAL A 107 4.12 14.21 -8.29
N VAL A 108 4.40 14.49 -9.56
CA VAL A 108 3.77 15.58 -10.33
C VAL A 108 2.46 15.15 -11.00
N GLU A 109 2.31 13.86 -11.29
CA GLU A 109 1.15 13.30 -12.01
C GLU A 109 -0.01 12.84 -11.11
N ASP A 110 0.15 12.93 -9.79
CA ASP A 110 -0.84 12.55 -8.76
C ASP A 110 -1.87 13.67 -8.47
#